data_AF-A0A291HLB5-F1
#
_entry.id   AF-A0A291HLB5-F1
#
_cell.length_a   1.000
_cell.length_b   1.000
_cell.length_c   1.000
_cell.angle_alpha   90.00
_cell.angle_beta   90.00
_cell.angle_gamma   90.00
#
_symmetry.space_group_name_H-M   'P 1'
#
loop_
_entity.id
_entity.type
_entity.pdbx_description
1 polymer ?
#
loop_
_entity_poly.entity_id
_entity_poly.type
_entity_poly.pdbx_seq_one_letter_code
_entity_poly.pdbx_strand_id
1 'polypeptide(L)'
;MSDILNPRAHLRRHWHQAKADFWRHWRWCFELAPTDLWGRNRALRRVRVRLILDLGTIRSLYWQALGQGFLSIAKAIGNWWAKTADLHQLGRVVL
;
A
#
# COMPACT_ATOMS: atom_id res chain seq x y z
N MET A 1 -22.88 12.93 13.90
CA MET A 1 -22.03 11.93 14.58
C MET A 1 -20.86 11.61 13.67
N SER A 2 -19.63 11.76 14.16
CA SER A 2 -18.39 11.78 13.38
C SER A 2 -18.16 10.49 12.59
N ASP A 3 -17.91 10.61 11.27
CA ASP A 3 -17.51 9.53 10.35
C ASP A 3 -16.31 8.69 10.84
N ILE A 4 -15.57 9.19 11.85
CA ILE A 4 -14.47 8.49 12.51
C ILE A 4 -14.94 7.21 13.23
N LEU A 5 -16.20 7.14 13.65
CA LEU A 5 -16.74 5.99 14.40
C LEU A 5 -17.29 4.87 13.49
N ASN A 6 -17.36 5.06 12.17
CA ASN A 6 -17.81 4.01 11.26
C ASN A 6 -16.61 3.15 10.80
N PRO A 7 -16.47 1.90 11.27
CA PRO A 7 -15.29 1.09 10.98
C PRO A 7 -15.11 0.81 9.48
N ARG A 8 -16.22 0.70 8.74
CA ARG A 8 -16.19 0.48 7.29
C ARG A 8 -15.72 1.72 6.53
N ALA A 9 -16.19 2.90 6.92
CA ALA A 9 -15.76 4.16 6.34
C ALA A 9 -14.27 4.42 6.64
N HIS A 10 -13.86 4.15 7.88
CA HIS A 10 -12.46 4.21 8.31
C HIS A 10 -11.57 3.30 7.45
N LEU A 11 -11.90 2.00 7.33
CA LEU A 11 -11.13 1.06 6.51
C LEU A 11 -11.08 1.47 5.03
N ARG A 12 -12.20 1.94 4.47
CA ARG A 12 -12.22 2.43 3.08
C ARG A 12 -11.27 3.62 2.91
N ARG A 13 -11.27 4.58 3.82
CA ARG A 13 -10.38 5.75 3.78
C ARG A 13 -8.91 5.31 3.88
N HIS A 14 -8.58 4.44 4.82
CA HIS A 14 -7.21 3.95 4.98
C HIS A 14 -6.74 3.11 3.77
N TRP A 15 -7.65 2.35 3.14
CA TRP A 15 -7.35 1.68 1.88
C TRP A 15 -6.99 2.68 0.77
N HIS A 16 -7.80 3.71 0.57
CA HIS A 16 -7.52 4.74 -0.44
C HIS A 16 -6.18 5.44 -0.17
N GLN A 17 -5.90 5.76 1.09
CA GLN A 17 -4.66 6.42 1.50
C GLN A 17 -3.43 5.53 1.27
N ALA A 18 -3.45 4.29 1.76
CA ALA A 18 -2.33 3.36 1.62
C ALA A 18 -1.99 3.07 0.16
N LYS A 19 -3.02 2.91 -0.69
CA LYS A 19 -2.82 2.77 -2.13
C LYS A 19 -2.18 4.01 -2.75
N ALA A 20 -2.62 5.21 -2.37
CA ALA A 20 -2.06 6.45 -2.89
C ALA A 20 -0.60 6.66 -2.46
N ASP A 21 -0.27 6.34 -1.20
CA ASP A 21 1.08 6.45 -0.66
C ASP A 21 2.04 5.47 -1.35
N PHE A 22 1.61 4.23 -1.58
CA PHE A 22 2.39 3.25 -2.36
C PHE A 22 2.78 3.82 -3.73
N TRP A 23 1.81 4.33 -4.49
CA TRP A 23 2.10 4.88 -5.82
C TRP A 23 2.97 6.13 -5.78
N ARG A 24 2.81 6.98 -4.76
CA ARG A 24 3.66 8.16 -4.56
C ARG A 24 5.12 7.76 -4.33
N HIS A 25 5.37 6.81 -3.44
CA HIS A 25 6.72 6.32 -3.16
C HIS A 25 7.30 5.53 -4.34
N TRP A 26 6.46 4.76 -5.04
CA TRP A 26 6.87 4.00 -6.24
C TRP A 26 7.33 4.95 -7.34
N ARG A 27 6.50 5.96 -7.66
CA ARG A 27 6.83 7.00 -8.64
C ARG A 27 8.14 7.72 -8.28
N TRP A 28 8.31 8.05 -7.01
CA TRP A 28 9.55 8.67 -6.56
C TRP A 28 10.78 7.77 -6.80
N CYS A 29 10.67 6.46 -6.50
CA CYS A 29 11.76 5.51 -6.68
C CYS A 29 12.12 5.25 -8.14
N PHE A 30 11.12 5.19 -9.04
CA PHE A 30 11.30 4.62 -10.38
C PHE A 30 11.12 5.64 -11.51
N GLU A 31 10.46 6.78 -11.29
CA GLU A 31 10.25 7.81 -12.31
C GLU A 31 11.01 9.12 -12.02
N LEU A 32 11.20 9.50 -10.76
CA LEU A 32 11.65 10.85 -10.38
C LEU A 32 13.03 10.91 -9.68
N ALA A 33 13.66 9.77 -9.38
CA ALA A 33 14.89 9.76 -8.58
C ALA A 33 16.06 10.46 -9.31
N PRO A 34 16.85 11.33 -8.63
CA PRO A 34 17.95 12.08 -9.25
C PRO A 34 19.04 11.20 -9.87
N THR A 35 19.66 11.70 -10.93
CA THR A 35 20.71 11.01 -11.71
C THR A 35 22.09 10.99 -11.05
N ASP A 36 22.32 11.69 -9.94
CA ASP A 36 23.61 11.66 -9.23
C ASP A 36 23.74 10.46 -8.27
N LEU A 37 24.97 9.96 -8.11
CA LEU A 37 25.27 8.70 -7.40
C LEU A 37 25.34 8.85 -5.86
N TRP A 38 25.67 10.03 -5.35
CA TRP A 38 25.98 10.25 -3.93
C TRP A 38 24.75 10.53 -3.06
N GLY A 39 23.76 11.28 -3.57
CA GLY A 39 22.47 11.50 -2.88
C GLY A 39 21.53 10.28 -2.94
N ARG A 40 21.70 9.45 -3.98
CA ARG A 40 20.90 8.24 -4.26
C ARG A 40 20.84 7.26 -3.09
N ASN A 41 21.97 6.91 -2.49
CA ASN A 41 22.04 5.66 -1.73
C ASN A 41 21.22 5.70 -0.42
N ARG A 42 21.22 6.84 0.29
CA ARG A 42 20.41 7.00 1.51
C ARG A 42 18.94 7.32 1.20
N ALA A 43 18.67 8.18 0.23
CA ALA A 43 17.31 8.58 -0.11
C ALA A 43 16.52 7.41 -0.74
N LEU A 44 17.13 6.67 -1.68
CA LEU A 44 16.52 5.45 -2.24
C LEU A 44 16.31 4.37 -1.19
N ARG A 45 17.25 4.14 -0.26
CA ARG A 45 17.04 3.19 0.85
C ARG A 45 15.79 3.55 1.65
N ARG A 46 15.64 4.82 2.04
CA ARG A 46 14.49 5.27 2.83
C ARG A 46 13.17 5.06 2.09
N VAL A 47 13.11 5.36 0.79
CA VAL A 47 11.88 5.21 0.02
C VAL A 47 11.57 3.74 -0.28
N ARG A 48 12.59 2.89 -0.50
CA ARG A 48 12.39 1.43 -0.59
C ARG A 48 11.84 0.83 0.71
N VAL A 49 12.33 1.28 1.87
CA VAL A 49 11.75 0.90 3.17
C VAL A 49 10.29 1.36 3.26
N ARG A 50 9.99 2.58 2.80
CA ARG A 50 8.62 3.11 2.76
C ARG A 50 7.69 2.25 1.91
N LEU A 51 8.13 1.80 0.73
CA LEU A 51 7.36 0.90 -0.14
C LEU A 51 7.00 -0.42 0.56
N ILE A 52 7.94 -1.01 1.30
CA ILE A 52 7.69 -2.24 2.06
C ILE A 52 6.67 -1.97 3.18
N LEU A 53 6.77 -0.83 3.86
CA LEU A 53 5.80 -0.42 4.90
C LEU A 53 4.40 -0.16 4.32
N ASP A 54 4.30 0.41 3.13
CA ASP A 54 3.01 0.62 2.45
C ASP A 54 2.38 -0.74 2.11
N LEU A 55 3.15 -1.68 1.56
CA LEU A 55 2.68 -3.04 1.29
C LEU A 55 2.26 -3.78 2.56
N GLY A 56 3.02 -3.62 3.65
CA GLY A 56 2.66 -4.14 4.98
C GLY A 56 1.34 -3.58 5.48
N THR A 57 1.13 -2.27 5.30
CA THR A 57 -0.12 -1.59 5.66
C THR A 57 -1.29 -2.12 4.83
N ILE A 58 -1.12 -2.28 3.52
CA ILE A 58 -2.15 -2.82 2.63
C ILE A 58 -2.53 -4.25 3.02
N ARG A 59 -1.54 -5.09 3.36
CA ARG A 59 -1.76 -6.45 3.86
C ARG A 59 -2.54 -6.45 5.18
N SER A 60 -2.20 -5.58 6.13
CA SER A 60 -2.94 -5.46 7.39
C SER A 60 -4.39 -5.04 7.17
N LEU A 61 -4.63 -4.08 6.27
CA LEU A 61 -5.99 -3.64 5.92
C LEU A 61 -6.82 -4.74 5.27
N TYR A 62 -6.20 -5.62 4.47
CA TYR A 62 -6.87 -6.80 3.91
C TYR A 62 -7.37 -7.73 5.01
N TRP A 63 -6.48 -8.13 5.93
CA TRP A 63 -6.82 -9.05 7.01
C TRP A 63 -7.82 -8.43 8.00
N GLN A 64 -7.69 -7.14 8.28
CA GLN A 64 -8.66 -6.42 9.11
C GLN A 64 -10.04 -6.35 8.44
N ALA A 65 -10.11 -6.04 7.15
CA ALA A 65 -11.38 -6.02 6.41
C ALA A 65 -12.02 -7.41 6.34
N LEU A 66 -11.22 -8.46 6.18
CA LEU A 66 -11.70 -9.83 6.17
C LEU A 66 -12.25 -10.25 7.55
N GLY A 67 -11.51 -10.00 8.62
CA GLY A 67 -11.93 -10.32 10.00
C GLY A 67 -13.18 -9.57 10.46
N GLN A 68 -13.46 -8.40 9.89
CA GLN A 68 -14.67 -7.61 10.17
C GLN A 68 -15.83 -7.90 9.20
N GLY A 69 -15.68 -8.86 8.27
CA GLY A 69 -16.73 -9.21 7.30
C GLY A 69 -16.95 -8.17 6.20
N PHE A 70 -16.06 -7.19 6.03
CA PHE A 70 -16.16 -6.17 4.99
C PHE A 70 -15.61 -6.68 3.64
N LEU A 71 -16.25 -7.73 3.12
CA LEU A 71 -15.80 -8.49 1.95
C LEU A 71 -15.58 -7.63 0.70
N SER A 72 -16.38 -6.57 0.51
CA SER A 72 -16.21 -5.65 -0.62
C SER A 72 -14.85 -4.94 -0.59
N ILE A 73 -14.36 -4.58 0.61
CA ILE A 73 -13.07 -3.89 0.78
C ILE A 73 -11.94 -4.91 0.66
N ALA A 74 -12.06 -6.07 1.32
CA ALA A 74 -11.07 -7.15 1.22
C ALA A 74 -10.86 -7.59 -0.24
N LYS A 75 -11.95 -7.75 -1.01
CA LYS A 75 -11.88 -8.09 -2.45
C LYS A 75 -11.20 -6.98 -3.27
N ALA A 76 -11.48 -5.72 -2.97
CA ALA A 76 -10.82 -4.60 -3.65
C ALA A 76 -9.30 -4.60 -3.41
N ILE A 77 -8.88 -4.88 -2.18
CA ILE A 77 -7.47 -4.97 -1.81
C ILE A 77 -6.82 -6.19 -2.48
N GLY A 78 -7.43 -7.37 -2.37
CA GLY A 78 -6.90 -8.61 -2.97
C GLY A 78 -6.77 -8.52 -4.49
N ASN A 79 -7.76 -7.91 -5.17
CA ASN A 79 -7.68 -7.66 -6.60
C ASN A 79 -6.55 -6.70 -6.97
N TRP A 80 -6.34 -5.65 -6.16
CA TRP A 80 -5.22 -4.74 -6.39
C TRP A 80 -3.89 -5.45 -6.20
N TRP A 81 -3.72 -6.18 -5.09
CA TRP A 81 -2.53 -6.97 -4.79
C TRP A 81 -2.18 -7.93 -5.94
N ALA A 82 -3.15 -8.72 -6.40
CA ALA A 82 -2.96 -9.64 -7.51
C ALA A 82 -2.55 -8.93 -8.81
N LYS A 83 -3.13 -7.75 -9.09
CA LYS A 83 -2.77 -6.93 -10.26
C LYS A 83 -1.38 -6.31 -10.16
N THR A 84 -0.89 -6.08 -8.95
CA THR A 84 0.43 -5.48 -8.71
C THR A 84 1.51 -6.51 -8.36
N ALA A 85 1.21 -7.81 -8.43
CA ALA A 85 2.10 -8.88 -8.00
C ALA A 85 3.49 -8.80 -8.63
N ASP A 86 3.56 -8.49 -9.92
CA ASP A 86 4.83 -8.36 -10.66
C ASP A 86 5.63 -7.12 -10.24
N LEU A 87 4.98 -6.10 -9.66
CA LEU A 87 5.65 -4.90 -9.15
C LEU A 87 6.28 -5.13 -7.77
N HIS A 88 5.53 -5.76 -6.86
CA HIS A 88 5.98 -5.92 -5.47
C HIS A 88 6.67 -7.26 -5.19
N GLN A 89 6.54 -8.27 -6.07
CA GLN A 89 7.24 -9.55 -5.96
C GLN A 89 6.96 -10.33 -4.66
N LEU A 90 5.73 -10.19 -4.12
CA LEU A 90 5.28 -10.88 -2.89
C LEU A 90 4.21 -11.96 -3.17
N GLY A 91 4.08 -12.37 -4.43
CA GLY A 91 3.06 -13.32 -4.88
C GLY A 91 1.70 -12.67 -5.16
N ARG A 92 0.79 -13.44 -5.77
CA ARG A 92 -0.54 -12.96 -6.19
C ARG A 92 -1.60 -12.96 -5.08
N VAL A 93 -1.32 -13.66 -3.98
CA VAL A 93 -2.22 -13.81 -2.85
C VAL A 93 -1.72 -12.97 -1.69
N VAL A 94 -2.64 -12.33 -0.96
CA VAL A 94 -2.32 -11.65 0.29
C VAL A 94 -2.16 -12.72 1.38
N LEU A 95 -0.92 -13.16 1.59
CA LEU A 95 -0.50 -13.97 2.74
C LEU A 95 -0.10 -13.04 3.87
#